data_AF-A0AAU2YF54-F1
#
_entry.id   AF-A0AAU2YF54-F1
#
_cell.length_a   1.000
_cell.length_b   1.000
_cell.length_c   1.000
_cell.angle_alpha   90.00
_cell.angle_beta   90.00
_cell.angle_gamma   90.00
#
_symmetry.space_group_name_H-M   'P 1'
#
loop_
_entity.id
_entity.type
_entity.pdbx_description
1 polymer ?
#
loop_
_entity_poly.entity_id
_entity_poly.type
_entity_poly.pdbx_seq_one_letter_code
_entity_poly.pdbx_strand_id
1 'polypeptide(L)'
;MSEDKAETPEARPETWAGFDVNEFQRQVIAEFRANNGKMSGMFEGWTLTVLTTVGARSGLRRESILGYLEFDGKGIVVASANGADKHPAWYHNIRRNPIVTVETGTDTYQAIAAIPPAQERDKLFDRVITEAPGYAGHQARTTREIPVVVLNRIGPEPGGERVKGMGDWIVEVHDWLREELGTLRTQVDRVIEGGADTVERTRPDLAQQMRAHCLSFCGALKRHHGGEDTAMFPMLARQFPALAPALARLGEEHKVVARLQDDIQQLVDGFVPGESDPVRLRTDLEQLANQLESHFAYEEETIVTALNATAPAPEFG
;
A
#
# COMPACT_ATOMS: atom_id res chain seq x y z
N MET A 1 -43.79 -22.14 -2.35
CA MET A 1 -42.58 -21.67 -3.05
C MET A 1 -42.30 -20.29 -2.48
N SER A 2 -41.45 -20.27 -1.47
CA SER A 2 -41.10 -19.07 -0.71
C SER A 2 -39.98 -18.33 -1.44
N GLU A 3 -40.12 -17.03 -1.60
CA GLU A 3 -39.08 -16.15 -2.11
C GLU A 3 -38.05 -15.88 -0.99
N ASP A 4 -36.81 -16.26 -1.24
CA ASP A 4 -35.65 -15.91 -0.42
C ASP A 4 -35.32 -14.42 -0.63
N LYS A 5 -35.45 -13.62 0.44
CA LYS A 5 -34.77 -12.33 0.54
C LYS A 5 -33.44 -12.55 1.27
N ALA A 6 -32.35 -12.41 0.52
CA ALA A 6 -31.01 -12.29 1.08
C ALA A 6 -30.88 -10.96 1.82
N GLU A 7 -30.83 -11.02 3.16
CA GLU A 7 -30.54 -9.90 4.04
C GLU A 7 -29.01 -9.81 4.25
N THR A 8 -28.41 -8.70 3.83
CA THR A 8 -27.01 -8.35 4.14
C THR A 8 -26.82 -8.14 5.65
N PRO A 9 -25.70 -8.57 6.26
CA PRO A 9 -25.50 -8.34 7.68
C PRO A 9 -25.08 -6.88 7.93
N GLU A 10 -26.04 -6.05 8.32
CA GLU A 10 -25.76 -4.74 8.92
C GLU A 10 -25.02 -4.92 10.26
N ALA A 11 -23.99 -4.11 10.46
CA ALA A 11 -23.25 -4.08 11.72
C ALA A 11 -24.18 -3.64 12.85
N ARG A 12 -24.36 -4.49 13.87
CA ARG A 12 -25.20 -4.17 15.03
C ARG A 12 -24.65 -2.94 15.75
N PRO A 13 -25.46 -1.89 16.02
CA PRO A 13 -25.02 -0.74 16.79
C PRO A 13 -24.70 -1.18 18.23
N GLU A 14 -23.53 -0.80 18.74
CA GLU A 14 -23.24 -0.90 20.17
C GLU A 14 -24.07 0.18 20.89
N THR A 15 -25.24 -0.19 21.40
CA THR A 15 -26.12 0.70 22.15
C THR A 15 -25.79 0.64 23.64
N TRP A 16 -25.46 1.77 24.25
CA TRP A 16 -25.46 1.93 25.71
C TRP A 16 -26.63 2.85 26.08
N ALA A 17 -27.64 2.31 26.77
CA ALA A 17 -28.76 3.07 27.34
C ALA A 17 -29.43 4.11 26.39
N GLY A 18 -29.66 3.76 25.12
CA GLY A 18 -30.36 4.63 24.15
C GLY A 18 -29.49 5.69 23.45
N PHE A 19 -28.18 5.69 23.69
CA PHE A 19 -27.21 6.52 22.97
C PHE A 19 -26.63 5.74 21.78
N ASP A 20 -26.90 6.19 20.55
CA ASP A 20 -26.26 5.66 19.34
C ASP A 20 -24.90 6.34 19.15
N VAL A 21 -23.84 5.62 19.53
CA VAL A 21 -22.46 6.06 19.42
C VAL A 21 -22.07 6.35 17.96
N ASN A 22 -22.60 5.59 17.00
CA ASN A 22 -22.28 5.78 15.59
C ASN A 22 -22.99 7.02 15.03
N GLU A 23 -24.23 7.27 15.42
CA GLU A 23 -24.94 8.49 15.06
C GLU A 23 -24.26 9.73 15.64
N PHE A 24 -23.92 9.69 16.93
CA PHE A 24 -23.17 10.75 17.58
C PHE A 24 -21.85 11.02 16.84
N GLN A 25 -21.09 9.98 16.51
CA GLN A 25 -19.84 10.15 15.78
C GLN A 25 -20.05 10.79 14.40
N ARG A 26 -21.11 10.40 13.67
CA ARG A 26 -21.45 11.04 12.38
C ARG A 26 -21.78 12.52 12.52
N GLN A 27 -22.53 12.90 13.55
CA GLN A 27 -22.88 14.29 13.82
C GLN A 27 -21.64 15.13 14.14
N VAL A 28 -20.74 14.61 14.98
CA VAL A 28 -19.47 15.28 15.32
C VAL A 28 -18.58 15.47 14.08
N ILE A 29 -18.47 14.45 13.22
CA ILE A 29 -17.72 14.56 11.95
C ILE A 29 -18.34 15.58 11.01
N ALA A 30 -19.68 15.64 10.94
CA ALA A 30 -20.38 16.62 10.10
C ALA A 30 -20.12 18.05 10.59
N GLU A 31 -20.17 18.30 11.91
CA GLU A 31 -19.82 19.59 12.49
C GLU A 31 -18.36 19.97 12.20
N PHE A 32 -17.43 19.03 12.41
CA PHE A 32 -16.02 19.21 12.11
C PHE A 32 -15.80 19.69 10.67
N ARG A 33 -16.41 19.01 9.69
CA ARG A 33 -16.29 19.36 8.27
C ARG A 33 -16.98 20.69 7.94
N ALA A 34 -18.15 20.97 8.53
CA ALA A 34 -18.90 22.20 8.29
C ALA A 34 -18.17 23.46 8.79
N ASN A 35 -17.38 23.31 9.85
CA ASN A 35 -16.75 24.43 10.55
C ASN A 35 -15.21 24.48 10.38
N ASN A 36 -14.66 23.81 9.38
CA ASN A 36 -13.22 23.73 9.11
C ASN A 36 -12.41 23.31 10.35
N GLY A 37 -12.90 22.30 11.06
CA GLY A 37 -12.30 21.73 12.26
C GLY A 37 -12.61 22.44 13.58
N LYS A 38 -13.35 23.56 13.55
CA LYS A 38 -13.77 24.25 14.78
C LYS A 38 -15.01 23.59 15.36
N MET A 39 -14.94 23.22 16.64
CA MET A 39 -16.00 22.51 17.34
C MET A 39 -16.69 23.39 18.38
N SER A 40 -17.93 23.03 18.72
CA SER A 40 -18.73 23.62 19.79
C SER A 40 -19.02 22.62 20.91
N GLY A 41 -19.65 23.09 22.00
CA GLY A 41 -20.10 22.25 23.10
C GLY A 41 -18.96 21.51 23.80
N MET A 42 -19.09 20.19 23.95
CA MET A 42 -18.11 19.38 24.71
C MET A 42 -16.72 19.30 24.07
N PHE A 43 -16.59 19.66 22.79
CA PHE A 43 -15.32 19.68 22.06
C PHE A 43 -14.83 21.11 21.79
N GLU A 44 -15.48 22.14 22.36
CA GLU A 44 -15.05 23.53 22.20
C GLU A 44 -13.60 23.70 22.66
N GLY A 45 -12.77 24.29 21.79
CA GLY A 45 -11.33 24.49 22.02
C GLY A 45 -10.45 23.24 21.80
N TRP A 46 -11.01 22.10 21.42
CA TRP A 46 -10.23 20.90 21.12
C TRP A 46 -9.72 20.91 19.68
N THR A 47 -8.46 20.49 19.50
CA THR A 47 -7.91 20.18 18.18
C THR A 47 -8.22 18.73 17.83
N LEU A 48 -9.04 18.52 16.80
CA LEU A 48 -9.48 17.19 16.36
C LEU A 48 -8.98 16.88 14.94
N THR A 49 -9.04 15.60 14.58
CA THR A 49 -8.88 15.13 13.21
C THR A 49 -9.92 14.04 12.90
N VAL A 50 -10.36 13.97 11.65
CA VAL A 50 -11.05 12.78 11.13
C VAL A 50 -10.00 11.86 10.52
N LEU A 51 -9.80 10.71 11.15
CA LEU A 51 -8.95 9.65 10.63
C LEU A 51 -9.80 8.64 9.87
N THR A 52 -9.53 8.48 8.58
CA THR A 52 -10.12 7.41 7.77
C THR A 52 -9.16 6.23 7.65
N THR A 53 -9.66 5.04 7.97
CA THR A 53 -8.93 3.77 7.92
C THR A 53 -9.70 2.70 7.12
N VAL A 54 -9.03 1.61 6.75
CA VAL A 54 -9.67 0.41 6.16
C VAL A 54 -9.90 -0.64 7.24
N GLY A 55 -11.15 -1.09 7.42
CA GLY A 55 -11.53 -2.03 8.47
C GLY A 55 -10.76 -3.35 8.41
N ALA A 56 -9.99 -3.69 9.45
CA ALA A 56 -9.08 -4.85 9.44
C ALA A 56 -9.76 -6.21 9.19
N ARG A 57 -11.05 -6.31 9.53
CA ARG A 57 -11.88 -7.50 9.28
C ARG A 57 -12.83 -7.33 8.10
N SER A 58 -13.38 -6.13 7.92
CA SER A 58 -14.47 -5.88 6.97
C SER A 58 -14.01 -5.38 5.60
N GLY A 59 -12.78 -4.87 5.47
CA GLY A 59 -12.32 -4.16 4.25
C GLY A 59 -13.00 -2.81 3.99
N LEU A 60 -14.11 -2.51 4.67
CA LEU A 60 -14.84 -1.24 4.51
C LEU A 60 -14.08 -0.03 5.09
N ARG A 61 -14.25 1.12 4.45
CA ARG A 61 -13.79 2.44 4.94
C ARG A 61 -14.45 2.76 6.29
N ARG A 62 -13.66 3.20 7.27
CA ARG A 62 -14.10 3.57 8.63
C ARG A 62 -13.51 4.92 9.00
N GLU A 63 -14.37 5.81 9.47
CA GLU A 63 -13.97 7.13 9.97
C GLU A 63 -13.91 7.10 11.50
N SER A 64 -13.04 7.90 12.10
CA SER A 64 -12.92 8.08 13.54
C SER A 64 -12.53 9.53 13.82
N ILE A 65 -13.27 10.20 14.70
CA ILE A 65 -12.89 11.52 15.21
C ILE A 65 -11.92 11.33 16.38
N LEU A 66 -10.74 11.95 16.33
CA LEU A 66 -9.67 11.76 17.30
C LEU A 66 -9.12 13.11 17.76
N GLY A 67 -8.60 13.17 18.98
CA GLY A 67 -7.73 14.27 19.38
C GLY A 67 -6.46 14.28 18.53
N TYR A 68 -6.07 15.45 18.07
CA TYR A 68 -4.93 15.66 17.18
C TYR A 68 -3.91 16.58 17.84
N LEU A 69 -2.65 16.17 17.80
CA LEU A 69 -1.49 16.95 18.21
C LEU A 69 -0.54 17.03 17.02
N GLU A 70 0.35 18.03 17.02
CA GLU A 70 1.39 18.13 16.00
C GLU A 70 2.73 18.39 16.66
N PHE A 71 3.69 17.52 16.40
CA PHE A 71 5.05 17.64 16.91
C PHE A 71 6.03 17.60 15.75
N ASP A 72 6.87 18.61 15.65
CA ASP A 72 7.96 18.67 14.67
C ASP A 72 7.47 18.48 13.22
N GLY A 73 6.30 19.06 12.89
CA GLY A 73 5.64 18.95 11.58
C GLY A 73 4.95 17.60 11.31
N LYS A 74 4.82 16.73 12.31
CA LYS A 74 4.16 15.42 12.20
C LYS A 74 2.88 15.38 13.03
N GLY A 75 1.80 14.92 12.43
CA GLY A 75 0.55 14.69 13.13
C GLY A 75 0.66 13.53 14.10
N ILE A 76 0.08 13.65 15.29
CA ILE A 76 0.11 12.65 16.36
C ILE A 76 -1.33 12.36 16.80
N VAL A 77 -1.69 11.07 16.83
CA VAL A 77 -2.96 10.59 17.38
C VAL A 77 -2.73 9.49 18.41
N VAL A 78 -3.63 9.38 19.39
CA VAL A 78 -3.43 8.51 20.56
C VAL A 78 -4.57 7.50 20.66
N ALA A 79 -4.25 6.21 20.64
CA ALA A 79 -5.21 5.10 20.76
C ALA A 79 -5.62 4.85 22.21
N SER A 80 -6.10 5.91 22.89
CA SER A 80 -6.39 5.89 24.32
C SER A 80 -7.72 5.25 24.67
N ALA A 81 -8.75 5.38 23.82
CA ALA A 81 -10.13 4.95 24.10
C ALA A 81 -10.59 5.32 25.53
N ASN A 82 -10.25 6.53 26.00
CA ASN A 82 -10.52 7.03 27.35
C ASN A 82 -10.00 6.15 28.50
N GLY A 83 -9.00 5.31 28.24
CA GLY A 83 -8.45 4.35 29.22
C GLY A 83 -9.23 3.04 29.30
N ALA A 84 -10.05 2.69 28.30
CA ALA A 84 -10.70 1.38 28.25
C ALA A 84 -9.67 0.25 28.08
N ASP A 85 -10.00 -0.95 28.56
CA ASP A 85 -9.10 -2.13 28.52
C ASP A 85 -8.80 -2.63 27.11
N LYS A 86 -9.62 -2.27 26.12
CA LYS A 86 -9.44 -2.66 24.72
C LYS A 86 -8.94 -1.48 23.88
N HIS A 87 -8.12 -1.79 22.88
CA HIS A 87 -7.75 -0.80 21.87
C HIS A 87 -8.97 -0.42 21.00
N PRO A 88 -9.02 0.82 20.49
CA PRO A 88 -10.08 1.23 19.58
C PRO A 88 -9.97 0.50 18.24
N ALA A 89 -11.10 0.34 17.53
CA ALA A 89 -11.14 -0.40 16.27
C ALA A 89 -10.17 0.16 15.20
N TRP A 90 -10.04 1.48 15.10
CA TRP A 90 -9.12 2.13 14.15
C TRP A 90 -7.65 1.76 14.41
N TYR A 91 -7.25 1.45 15.65
CA TYR A 91 -5.89 1.00 15.95
C TYR A 91 -5.61 -0.36 15.32
N HIS A 92 -6.58 -1.27 15.37
CA HIS A 92 -6.48 -2.56 14.68
C HIS A 92 -6.47 -2.41 13.16
N ASN A 93 -7.19 -1.42 12.64
CA ASN A 93 -7.19 -1.08 11.22
C ASN A 93 -5.80 -0.65 10.76
N ILE A 94 -5.17 0.33 11.43
CA ILE A 94 -3.85 0.84 11.02
C ILE A 94 -2.73 -0.20 11.16
N ARG A 95 -2.87 -1.13 12.12
CA ARG A 95 -1.93 -2.26 12.25
C ARG A 95 -2.01 -3.23 11.08
N ARG A 96 -3.16 -3.28 10.39
CA ARG A 96 -3.37 -4.14 9.23
C ARG A 96 -3.08 -3.41 7.92
N ASN A 97 -3.51 -2.15 7.80
CA ASN A 97 -3.23 -1.26 6.69
C ASN A 97 -2.88 0.13 7.25
N PRO A 98 -1.60 0.53 7.24
CA PRO A 98 -1.15 1.78 7.84
C PRO A 98 -1.45 3.02 6.99
N ILE A 99 -1.95 2.85 5.76
CA ILE A 99 -2.32 3.98 4.89
C ILE A 99 -3.67 4.53 5.34
N VAL A 100 -3.69 5.82 5.66
CA VAL A 100 -4.85 6.52 6.20
C VAL A 100 -5.09 7.83 5.46
N THR A 101 -6.33 8.32 5.51
CA THR A 101 -6.63 9.72 5.16
C THR A 101 -6.84 10.50 6.45
N VAL A 102 -6.23 11.69 6.54
CA VAL A 102 -6.27 12.57 7.69
C VAL A 102 -6.91 13.88 7.27
N GLU A 103 -7.94 14.31 8.00
CA GLU A 103 -8.57 15.62 7.83
C GLU A 103 -8.31 16.46 9.09
N THR A 104 -7.66 17.63 8.95
CA THR A 104 -7.37 18.57 10.07
C THR A 104 -8.23 19.83 10.02
N GLY A 105 -9.32 19.79 9.25
CA GLY A 105 -10.32 20.84 9.13
C GLY A 105 -10.08 21.75 7.94
N THR A 106 -8.86 22.22 7.73
CA THR A 106 -8.48 23.04 6.56
C THR A 106 -7.65 22.28 5.53
N ASP A 107 -7.23 21.06 5.86
CA ASP A 107 -6.39 20.22 5.02
C ASP A 107 -6.91 18.77 5.04
N THR A 108 -6.69 18.07 3.95
CA THR A 108 -6.97 16.65 3.79
C THR A 108 -5.81 16.01 3.05
N TYR A 109 -5.15 15.07 3.70
CA TYR A 109 -3.96 14.42 3.15
C TYR A 109 -3.95 12.92 3.45
N GLN A 110 -3.23 12.15 2.63
CA GLN A 110 -2.91 10.77 2.97
C GLN A 110 -1.71 10.74 3.91
N ALA A 111 -1.68 9.81 4.86
CA ALA A 111 -0.53 9.57 5.70
C ALA A 111 -0.25 8.07 5.89
N ILE A 112 0.99 7.75 6.27
CA ILE A 112 1.37 6.45 6.82
C ILE A 112 1.36 6.56 8.34
N ALA A 113 0.43 5.84 8.97
CA ALA A 113 0.33 5.70 10.42
C ALA A 113 1.41 4.75 10.94
N ALA A 114 2.40 5.30 11.67
CA ALA A 114 3.49 4.55 12.27
C ALA A 114 3.32 4.46 13.78
N ILE A 115 3.54 3.26 14.33
CA ILE A 115 3.61 3.03 15.77
C ILE A 115 5.10 2.96 16.13
N PRO A 116 5.64 3.94 16.87
CA PRO A 116 7.06 3.94 17.21
C PRO A 116 7.42 2.74 18.11
N PRO A 117 8.70 2.31 18.12
CA PRO A 117 9.21 1.39 19.12
C PRO A 117 8.97 1.90 20.54
N ALA A 118 8.85 0.99 21.52
CA ALA A 118 8.45 1.31 22.90
C ALA A 118 9.22 2.51 23.50
N GLN A 119 10.55 2.52 23.40
CA GLN A 119 11.37 3.60 23.97
C GLN A 119 11.11 4.98 23.32
N GLU A 120 10.87 5.01 22.00
CA GLU A 120 10.55 6.26 21.29
C GLU A 120 9.13 6.70 21.58
N ARG A 121 8.22 5.73 21.63
CA ARG A 121 6.83 5.96 22.03
C ARG A 121 6.77 6.55 23.44
N ASP A 122 7.59 6.11 24.41
CA ASP A 122 7.49 6.57 25.80
C ASP A 122 7.85 8.06 25.89
N LYS A 123 8.96 8.44 25.24
CA LYS A 123 9.36 9.85 25.11
C LYS A 123 8.28 10.69 24.42
N LEU A 124 7.64 10.12 23.39
CA LEU A 124 6.57 10.79 22.67
C LEU A 124 5.31 10.93 23.55
N PHE A 125 4.99 9.91 24.35
CA PHE A 125 3.88 9.93 25.28
C PHE A 125 4.08 10.95 26.41
N ASP A 126 5.30 11.12 26.91
CA ASP A 126 5.66 12.18 27.86
C ASP A 126 5.40 13.59 27.29
N ARG A 127 5.66 13.80 26.00
CA ARG A 127 5.29 15.05 25.31
C ARG A 127 3.78 15.20 25.17
N VAL A 128 3.08 14.11 24.79
CA VAL A 128 1.62 14.09 24.70
C VAL A 128 0.96 14.48 26.03
N ILE A 129 1.41 13.95 27.17
CA ILE A 129 0.83 14.29 28.48
C ILE A 129 1.16 15.72 28.92
N THR A 130 2.26 16.29 28.43
CA THR A 130 2.63 17.68 28.72
C THR A 130 1.64 18.64 28.03
N GLU A 131 1.35 18.39 26.75
CA GLU A 131 0.42 19.22 25.96
C GLU A 131 -1.05 18.91 26.24
N ALA A 132 -1.38 17.64 26.52
CA ALA A 132 -2.72 17.16 26.77
C ALA A 132 -2.76 16.26 28.04
N PRO A 133 -2.76 16.86 29.25
CA PRO A 133 -2.67 16.14 30.52
C PRO A 133 -3.73 15.07 30.77
N GLY A 134 -4.89 15.15 30.09
CA GLY A 134 -5.95 14.14 30.18
C GLY A 134 -5.47 12.72 29.84
N TYR A 135 -4.48 12.57 28.95
CA TYR A 135 -3.95 11.25 28.57
C TYR A 135 -3.22 10.54 29.71
N ALA A 136 -2.64 11.26 30.68
CA ALA A 136 -2.07 10.64 31.89
C ALA A 136 -3.15 9.92 32.69
N GLY A 137 -4.32 10.56 32.83
CA GLY A 137 -5.50 9.95 33.46
C GLY A 137 -6.03 8.74 32.69
N HIS A 138 -5.90 8.72 31.36
CA HIS A 138 -6.29 7.58 30.54
C HIS A 138 -5.37 6.38 30.79
N GLN A 139 -4.05 6.60 30.83
CA GLN A 139 -3.07 5.54 31.07
C GLN A 139 -3.19 4.98 32.48
N ALA A 140 -3.47 5.81 33.49
CA ALA A 140 -3.65 5.36 34.87
C ALA A 140 -4.87 4.42 35.06
N ARG A 141 -5.84 4.44 34.14
CA ARG A 141 -7.06 3.62 34.21
C ARG A 141 -6.93 2.24 33.56
N THR A 142 -5.80 1.95 32.91
CA THR A 142 -5.63 0.66 32.22
C THR A 142 -4.22 0.14 32.35
N THR A 143 -4.08 -1.19 32.29
CA THR A 143 -2.78 -1.87 32.32
C THR A 143 -2.15 -2.00 30.94
N ARG A 144 -2.91 -1.81 29.86
CA ARG A 144 -2.34 -1.80 28.51
C ARG A 144 -1.54 -0.53 28.31
N GLU A 145 -0.43 -0.68 27.61
CA GLU A 145 0.31 0.43 27.04
C GLU A 145 -0.61 1.17 26.03
N ILE A 146 -0.86 2.46 26.23
CA ILE A 146 -1.64 3.26 25.27
C ILE A 146 -0.77 3.57 24.05
N PRO A 147 -1.15 3.14 22.82
CA PRO A 147 -0.34 3.42 21.63
C PRO A 147 -0.39 4.91 21.25
N VAL A 148 0.79 5.44 20.92
CA VAL A 148 0.95 6.73 20.25
C VAL A 148 1.28 6.47 18.78
N VAL A 149 0.60 7.18 17.88
CA VAL A 149 0.71 6.96 16.44
C VAL A 149 1.17 8.25 15.78
N VAL A 150 2.22 8.15 14.99
CA VAL A 150 2.77 9.24 14.18
C VAL A 150 2.19 9.14 12.77
N LEU A 151 1.63 10.24 12.26
CA LEU A 151 1.07 10.37 10.93
C LEU A 151 2.12 11.02 10.03
N ASN A 152 2.74 10.21 9.17
CA ASN A 152 3.72 10.69 8.19
C ASN A 152 2.97 11.04 6.90
N ARG A 153 2.82 12.33 6.60
CA ARG A 153 2.13 12.82 5.41
C ARG A 153 2.74 12.24 4.12
N ILE A 154 1.86 11.94 3.17
CA ILE A 154 2.15 11.47 1.82
C ILE A 154 1.79 12.61 0.85
N GLY A 155 2.72 12.95 -0.06
CA GLY A 155 2.53 13.96 -1.09
C GLY A 155 3.12 15.33 -0.72
N PRO A 156 3.18 16.28 -1.68
CA PRO A 156 3.78 17.59 -1.44
C PRO A 156 3.02 18.35 -0.35
N GLU A 157 3.75 19.18 0.40
CA GLU A 157 3.20 20.18 1.31
C GLU A 157 2.17 21.07 0.57
N PRO A 158 1.15 21.63 1.25
CA PRO A 158 0.19 22.51 0.62
C PRO A 158 0.89 23.66 -0.13
N GLY A 159 0.84 23.63 -1.46
CA GLY A 159 1.46 24.63 -2.35
C GLY A 159 2.80 24.25 -2.99
N GLY A 160 3.31 23.04 -2.81
CA GLY A 160 4.51 22.55 -3.52
C GLY A 160 4.19 21.88 -4.86
N GLU A 161 5.00 22.13 -5.90
CA GLU A 161 4.99 21.31 -7.12
C GLU A 161 5.29 19.84 -6.75
N ARG A 162 4.52 18.90 -7.33
CA ARG A 162 4.73 17.47 -7.12
C ARG A 162 6.02 17.04 -7.84
N VAL A 163 7.13 17.00 -7.12
CA VAL A 163 8.36 16.36 -7.59
C VAL A 163 8.06 14.86 -7.76
N LYS A 164 8.31 14.28 -8.95
CA LYS A 164 8.19 12.83 -9.18
C LYS A 164 9.01 12.10 -8.12
N GLY A 165 8.37 11.22 -7.35
CA GLY A 165 9.03 10.43 -6.32
C GLY A 165 9.52 9.08 -6.85
N MET A 166 10.36 8.39 -6.07
CA MET A 166 10.85 7.05 -6.42
C MET A 166 9.73 6.03 -6.67
N GLY A 167 8.59 6.15 -6.00
CA GLY A 167 7.43 5.29 -6.23
C GLY A 167 6.76 5.54 -7.59
N ASP A 168 6.70 6.80 -8.03
CA ASP A 168 6.18 7.13 -9.37
C ASP A 168 7.05 6.49 -10.48
N TRP A 169 8.37 6.37 -10.24
CA TRP A 169 9.28 5.65 -11.15
C TRP A 169 9.01 4.14 -11.21
N ILE A 170 8.69 3.49 -10.09
CA ILE A 170 8.33 2.07 -10.07
C ILE A 170 7.10 1.82 -10.94
N VAL A 171 6.06 2.66 -10.80
CA VAL A 171 4.84 2.54 -11.61
C VAL A 171 5.16 2.63 -13.11
N GLU A 172 6.03 3.56 -13.51
CA GLU A 172 6.44 3.71 -14.92
C GLU A 172 7.20 2.49 -15.45
N VAL A 173 8.09 1.91 -14.63
CA VAL A 173 8.79 0.67 -14.98
C VAL A 173 7.81 -0.50 -15.08
N HIS A 174 6.83 -0.60 -14.19
CA HIS A 174 5.79 -1.63 -14.23
C HIS A 174 4.92 -1.53 -15.48
N ASP A 175 4.48 -0.32 -15.84
CA ASP A 175 3.69 -0.11 -17.06
C ASP A 175 4.47 -0.54 -18.31
N TRP A 176 5.76 -0.20 -18.39
CA TRP A 176 6.64 -0.68 -19.47
C TRP A 176 6.78 -2.21 -19.47
N LEU A 177 6.98 -2.84 -18.30
CA LEU A 177 7.07 -4.30 -18.19
C LEU A 177 5.77 -4.99 -18.62
N ARG A 178 4.60 -4.42 -18.30
CA ARG A 178 3.28 -4.92 -18.75
C ARG A 178 3.17 -4.90 -20.27
N GLU A 179 3.56 -3.80 -20.91
CA GLU A 179 3.53 -3.64 -22.37
C GLU A 179 4.47 -4.61 -23.08
N GLU A 180 5.70 -4.76 -22.58
CA GLU A 180 6.69 -5.68 -23.13
C GLU A 180 6.23 -7.14 -23.04
N LEU A 181 5.65 -7.53 -21.90
CA LEU A 181 5.11 -8.87 -21.71
C LEU A 181 3.92 -9.16 -22.64
N GLY A 182 3.05 -8.17 -22.87
CA GLY A 182 1.98 -8.25 -23.86
C GLY A 182 2.51 -8.45 -25.28
N THR A 183 3.60 -7.77 -25.62
CA THR A 183 4.28 -7.91 -26.92
C THR A 183 4.88 -9.31 -27.08
N LEU A 184 5.57 -9.83 -26.05
CA LEU A 184 6.13 -11.19 -26.06
C LEU A 184 5.06 -12.27 -26.22
N ARG A 185 3.94 -12.17 -25.50
CA ARG A 185 2.81 -13.10 -25.65
C ARG A 185 2.30 -13.13 -27.09
N THR A 186 2.12 -11.95 -27.69
CA THR A 186 1.69 -11.81 -29.09
C THR A 186 2.68 -12.43 -30.08
N GLN A 187 3.99 -12.28 -29.85
CA GLN A 187 5.02 -12.88 -30.70
C GLN A 187 4.98 -14.41 -30.63
N VAL A 188 4.83 -14.98 -29.43
CA VAL A 188 4.72 -16.43 -29.24
C VAL A 188 3.46 -16.98 -29.92
N ASP A 189 2.32 -16.28 -29.81
CA ASP A 189 1.09 -16.67 -30.50
C ASP A 189 1.29 -16.74 -32.03
N ARG A 190 1.99 -15.78 -32.63
CA ARG A 190 2.33 -15.81 -34.07
C ARG A 190 3.22 -16.98 -34.47
N VAL A 191 4.14 -17.38 -33.60
CA VAL A 191 4.99 -18.57 -33.81
C VAL A 191 4.14 -19.85 -33.76
N ILE A 192 3.20 -19.94 -32.82
CA ILE A 192 2.26 -21.07 -32.70
C ILE A 192 1.34 -21.18 -33.92
N GLU A 193 0.83 -20.06 -34.42
CA GLU A 193 -0.08 -20.01 -35.58
C GLU A 193 0.60 -20.34 -36.92
N GLY A 194 1.91 -20.62 -36.93
CA GLY A 194 2.65 -20.98 -38.13
C GLY A 194 3.04 -19.78 -39.01
N GLY A 195 3.00 -18.55 -38.48
CA GLY A 195 3.40 -17.33 -39.18
C GLY A 195 4.91 -17.18 -39.45
N ALA A 196 5.70 -18.23 -39.21
CA ALA A 196 7.17 -18.20 -39.36
C ALA A 196 7.65 -18.40 -40.81
N ASP A 197 6.76 -18.75 -41.75
CA ASP A 197 7.08 -18.90 -43.16
C ASP A 197 6.44 -17.78 -43.98
N THR A 198 7.14 -16.65 -44.16
CA THR A 198 7.18 -15.90 -45.43
C THR A 198 8.15 -14.69 -45.38
N VAL A 199 9.20 -14.81 -46.19
CA VAL A 199 10.00 -13.73 -46.85
C VAL A 199 11.28 -13.19 -46.17
N GLU A 200 12.38 -13.37 -46.92
CA GLU A 200 13.70 -12.69 -46.94
C GLU A 200 14.83 -13.09 -45.97
N ARG A 201 15.87 -13.70 -46.57
CA ARG A 201 17.15 -14.22 -46.00
C ARG A 201 18.13 -13.14 -45.46
N THR A 202 17.67 -11.94 -45.15
CA THR A 202 18.53 -10.82 -44.72
C THR A 202 18.17 -10.26 -43.34
N ARG A 203 17.15 -10.80 -42.66
CA ARG A 203 16.77 -10.46 -41.28
C ARG A 203 16.83 -11.71 -40.40
N PRO A 204 17.14 -11.59 -39.09
CA PRO A 204 16.96 -12.71 -38.16
C PRO A 204 15.52 -13.24 -38.28
N ASP A 205 15.34 -14.56 -38.27
CA ASP A 205 14.00 -15.15 -38.34
C ASP A 205 13.15 -14.71 -37.12
N LEU A 206 11.82 -14.82 -37.23
CA LEU A 206 10.89 -14.38 -36.18
C LEU A 206 11.19 -15.04 -34.82
N ALA A 207 11.64 -16.30 -34.82
CA ALA A 207 11.98 -17.02 -33.61
C ALA A 207 13.26 -16.48 -32.95
N GLN A 208 14.25 -16.07 -33.75
CA GLN A 208 15.48 -15.45 -33.28
C GLN A 208 15.24 -14.04 -32.73
N GLN A 209 14.36 -13.25 -33.35
CA GLN A 209 13.92 -11.95 -32.83
C GLN A 209 13.18 -12.09 -31.49
N MET A 210 12.23 -13.04 -31.42
CA MET A 210 11.49 -13.36 -30.19
C MET A 210 12.43 -13.81 -29.08
N ARG A 211 13.40 -14.69 -29.37
CA ARG A 211 14.42 -15.11 -28.40
C ARG A 211 15.18 -13.91 -27.84
N ALA A 212 15.70 -13.03 -28.69
CA ALA A 212 16.42 -11.84 -28.23
C ALA A 212 15.56 -10.93 -27.34
N HIS A 213 14.27 -10.77 -27.69
CA HIS A 213 13.32 -10.00 -26.89
C HIS A 213 13.07 -10.65 -25.52
N CYS A 214 12.79 -11.96 -25.47
CA CYS A 214 12.60 -12.69 -24.22
C CYS A 214 13.78 -12.55 -23.26
N LEU A 215 15.01 -12.68 -23.78
CA LEU A 215 16.24 -12.53 -23.00
C LEU A 215 16.39 -11.12 -22.42
N SER A 216 16.14 -10.10 -23.23
CA SER A 216 16.22 -8.69 -22.82
C SER A 216 15.20 -8.37 -21.73
N PHE A 217 13.95 -8.79 -21.92
CA PHE A 217 12.87 -8.63 -20.95
C PHE A 217 13.21 -9.31 -19.62
N CYS A 218 13.64 -10.58 -19.66
CA CYS A 218 14.06 -11.33 -18.47
C CYS A 218 15.21 -10.61 -17.74
N GLY A 219 16.21 -10.10 -18.46
CA GLY A 219 17.31 -9.34 -17.88
C GLY A 219 16.89 -8.01 -17.23
N ALA A 220 15.87 -7.34 -17.76
CA ALA A 220 15.31 -6.13 -17.17
C ALA A 220 14.49 -6.44 -15.91
N LEU A 221 13.58 -7.42 -15.99
CA LEU A 221 12.74 -7.87 -14.88
C LEU A 221 13.58 -8.30 -13.67
N LYS A 222 14.66 -9.07 -13.90
CA LYS A 222 15.56 -9.55 -12.84
C LYS A 222 16.25 -8.41 -12.09
N ARG A 223 16.67 -7.37 -12.81
CA ARG A 223 17.35 -6.20 -12.20
C ARG A 223 16.41 -5.37 -11.36
N HIS A 224 15.17 -5.20 -11.83
CA HIS A 224 14.11 -4.49 -11.13
C HIS A 224 13.76 -5.19 -9.82
N HIS A 225 13.23 -6.42 -9.89
CA HIS A 225 12.76 -7.13 -8.69
C HIS A 225 13.88 -7.65 -7.77
N GLY A 226 15.05 -7.95 -8.31
CA GLY A 226 16.22 -8.30 -7.48
C GLY A 226 16.83 -7.08 -6.77
N GLY A 227 16.68 -5.89 -7.36
CA GLY A 227 17.21 -4.64 -6.82
C GLY A 227 16.45 -4.17 -5.57
N GLU A 228 15.14 -4.32 -5.57
CA GLU A 228 14.25 -3.89 -4.49
C GLU A 228 14.51 -4.64 -3.18
N ASP A 229 14.65 -5.97 -3.24
CA ASP A 229 14.95 -6.83 -2.10
C ASP A 229 16.27 -6.45 -1.40
N THR A 230 17.26 -6.02 -2.17
CA THR A 230 18.62 -5.84 -1.68
C THR A 230 18.83 -4.48 -1.01
N ALA A 231 18.15 -3.44 -1.50
CA ALA A 231 18.39 -2.06 -1.07
C ALA A 231 17.11 -1.35 -0.57
N MET A 232 16.01 -1.46 -1.31
CA MET A 232 14.81 -0.64 -1.07
C MET A 232 13.98 -1.17 0.09
N PHE A 233 13.72 -2.48 0.15
CA PHE A 233 12.91 -3.06 1.23
C PHE A 233 13.57 -2.92 2.61
N PRO A 234 14.89 -3.13 2.80
CA PRO A 234 15.54 -2.85 4.07
C PRO A 234 15.46 -1.39 4.49
N MET A 235 15.55 -0.45 3.54
CA MET A 235 15.39 0.99 3.81
C MET A 235 13.97 1.31 4.26
N LEU A 236 12.95 0.87 3.51
CA LEU A 236 11.55 1.07 3.83
C LEU A 236 11.16 0.43 5.17
N ALA A 237 11.66 -0.77 5.47
CA ALA A 237 11.41 -1.44 6.74
C ALA A 237 11.98 -0.67 7.94
N ARG A 238 13.12 0.02 7.77
CA ARG A 238 13.71 0.87 8.82
C ARG A 238 12.91 2.16 9.01
N GLN A 239 12.52 2.82 7.91
CA GLN A 239 11.84 4.11 7.95
C GLN A 239 10.35 3.99 8.28
N PHE A 240 9.70 2.92 7.81
CA PHE A 240 8.30 2.61 8.02
C PHE A 240 8.14 1.16 8.51
N PRO A 241 8.44 0.88 9.80
CA PRO A 241 8.35 -0.47 10.37
C PRO A 241 6.97 -1.14 10.20
N ALA A 242 5.91 -0.34 10.07
CA ALA A 242 4.55 -0.81 9.82
C ALA A 242 4.39 -1.56 8.48
N LEU A 243 5.28 -1.34 7.51
CA LEU A 243 5.27 -2.04 6.21
C LEU A 243 5.95 -3.41 6.25
N ALA A 244 6.61 -3.80 7.35
CA ALA A 244 7.38 -5.05 7.41
C ALA A 244 6.59 -6.31 6.96
N PRO A 245 5.32 -6.51 7.34
CA PRO A 245 4.55 -7.66 6.85
C PRO A 245 4.31 -7.63 5.34
N ALA A 246 4.10 -6.45 4.75
CA ALA A 246 3.90 -6.29 3.32
C ALA A 246 5.20 -6.52 2.54
N LEU A 247 6.31 -5.94 3.01
CA LEU A 247 7.64 -6.14 2.41
C LEU A 247 8.07 -7.61 2.46
N ALA A 248 7.77 -8.32 3.55
CA ALA A 248 8.03 -9.76 3.65
C ALA A 248 7.21 -10.56 2.62
N ARG A 249 5.94 -10.18 2.39
CA ARG A 249 5.11 -10.81 1.35
C ARG A 249 5.68 -10.54 -0.04
N LEU A 250 6.02 -9.29 -0.35
CA LEU A 250 6.61 -8.91 -1.65
C LEU A 250 7.90 -9.69 -1.91
N GLY A 251 8.77 -9.83 -0.91
CA GLY A 251 10.00 -10.64 -1.04
C GLY A 251 9.75 -12.14 -1.28
N GLU A 252 8.65 -12.73 -0.78
CA GLU A 252 8.28 -14.11 -1.16
C GLU A 252 7.71 -14.19 -2.58
N GLU A 253 6.95 -13.19 -3.02
CA GLU A 253 6.44 -13.08 -4.39
C GLU A 253 7.60 -12.90 -5.40
N HIS A 254 8.63 -12.11 -5.06
CA HIS A 254 9.85 -11.98 -5.85
C HIS A 254 10.56 -13.31 -6.09
N LYS A 255 10.60 -14.21 -5.10
CA LYS A 255 11.17 -15.56 -5.29
C LYS A 255 10.36 -16.39 -6.27
N VAL A 256 9.04 -16.22 -6.32
CA VAL A 256 8.18 -16.90 -7.29
C VAL A 256 8.46 -16.37 -8.69
N VAL A 257 8.48 -15.04 -8.85
CA VAL A 257 8.80 -14.37 -10.12
C VAL A 257 10.16 -14.80 -10.63
N ALA A 258 11.20 -14.78 -9.77
CA ALA A 258 12.55 -15.18 -10.14
C ALA A 258 12.63 -16.63 -10.64
N ARG A 259 11.90 -17.57 -10.00
CA ARG A 259 11.84 -18.97 -10.47
C ARG A 259 11.19 -19.10 -11.84
N LEU A 260 10.02 -18.48 -12.03
CA LEU A 260 9.31 -18.51 -13.32
C LEU A 260 10.17 -17.90 -14.44
N GLN A 261 10.88 -16.83 -14.11
CA GLN A 261 11.80 -16.20 -15.03
C GLN A 261 12.96 -17.13 -15.41
N ASP A 262 13.58 -17.81 -14.44
CA ASP A 262 14.67 -18.76 -14.71
C ASP A 262 14.18 -19.96 -15.55
N ASP A 263 12.94 -20.43 -15.35
CA ASP A 263 12.33 -21.50 -16.15
C ASP A 263 12.09 -21.06 -17.61
N ILE A 264 11.52 -19.88 -17.82
CA ILE A 264 11.32 -19.29 -19.16
C ILE A 264 12.65 -19.08 -19.87
N GLN A 265 13.64 -18.56 -19.15
CA GLN A 265 14.99 -18.32 -19.65
C GLN A 265 15.63 -19.63 -20.16
N GLN A 266 15.51 -20.72 -19.41
CA GLN A 266 16.00 -22.04 -19.84
C GLN A 266 15.26 -22.56 -21.08
N LEU A 267 13.94 -22.38 -21.16
CA LEU A 267 13.16 -22.77 -22.34
C LEU A 267 13.57 -22.00 -23.59
N VAL A 268 13.75 -20.68 -23.45
CA VAL A 268 14.18 -19.80 -24.54
C VAL A 268 15.61 -20.14 -24.98
N ASP A 269 16.50 -20.48 -24.04
CA ASP A 269 17.87 -20.83 -24.36
C ASP A 269 18.01 -22.16 -25.10
N GLY A 270 17.17 -23.13 -24.74
CA GLY A 270 17.09 -24.44 -25.37
C GLY A 270 16.20 -24.51 -26.61
N PHE A 271 15.56 -23.41 -27.02
CA PHE A 271 14.60 -23.42 -28.12
C PHE A 271 15.27 -23.69 -29.47
N VAL A 272 14.79 -24.72 -30.16
CA VAL A 272 15.19 -25.12 -31.51
C VAL A 272 13.99 -24.97 -32.46
N PRO A 273 14.06 -24.08 -33.48
CA PRO A 273 12.98 -23.89 -34.44
C PRO A 273 12.58 -25.19 -35.14
N GLY A 274 11.28 -25.49 -35.18
CA GLY A 274 10.73 -26.69 -35.82
C GLY A 274 10.86 -27.99 -35.02
N GLU A 275 11.64 -28.00 -33.93
CA GLU A 275 11.80 -29.18 -33.04
C GLU A 275 11.19 -28.95 -31.65
N SER A 276 11.27 -27.73 -31.13
CA SER A 276 10.73 -27.37 -29.81
C SER A 276 9.24 -27.04 -29.87
N ASP A 277 8.49 -27.39 -28.82
CA ASP A 277 7.08 -27.06 -28.67
C ASP A 277 6.90 -25.62 -28.13
N PRO A 278 6.42 -24.65 -28.95
CA PRO A 278 6.22 -23.28 -28.52
C PRO A 278 5.04 -23.10 -27.54
N VAL A 279 4.13 -24.08 -27.44
CA VAL A 279 2.94 -24.01 -26.55
C VAL A 279 3.36 -24.02 -25.07
N ARG A 280 4.44 -24.75 -24.74
CA ARG A 280 4.99 -24.75 -23.38
C ARG A 280 5.51 -23.37 -22.99
N LEU A 281 6.27 -22.71 -23.85
CA LEU A 281 6.75 -21.34 -23.60
C LEU A 281 5.58 -20.37 -23.41
N ARG A 282 4.52 -20.53 -24.19
CA ARG A 282 3.30 -19.70 -24.08
C ARG A 282 2.60 -19.87 -22.73
N THR A 283 2.55 -21.08 -22.21
CA THR A 283 1.94 -21.41 -20.91
C THR A 283 2.74 -20.80 -19.76
N ASP A 284 4.06 -20.93 -19.80
CA ASP A 284 4.92 -20.38 -18.75
C ASP A 284 4.89 -18.84 -18.76
N LEU A 285 4.81 -18.21 -19.94
CA LEU A 285 4.60 -16.77 -20.08
C LEU A 285 3.23 -16.29 -19.55
N GLU A 286 2.15 -17.06 -19.73
CA GLU A 286 0.86 -16.75 -19.07
C GLU A 286 0.99 -16.80 -17.56
N GLN A 287 1.66 -17.83 -17.04
CA GLN A 287 1.83 -17.98 -15.61
C GLN A 287 2.63 -16.81 -15.03
N LEU A 288 3.71 -16.40 -15.70
CA LEU A 288 4.49 -15.22 -15.32
C LEU A 288 3.63 -13.95 -15.39
N ALA A 289 2.84 -13.76 -16.45
CA ALA A 289 1.98 -12.58 -16.60
C ALA A 289 0.94 -12.44 -15.48
N ASN A 290 0.25 -13.53 -15.15
CA ASN A 290 -0.73 -13.53 -14.07
C ASN A 290 -0.07 -13.26 -12.70
N GLN A 291 1.12 -13.82 -12.47
CA GLN A 291 1.86 -13.58 -11.23
C GLN A 291 2.31 -12.11 -11.14
N LEU A 292 2.91 -11.56 -12.20
CA LEU A 292 3.40 -10.19 -12.25
C LEU A 292 2.27 -9.17 -12.10
N GLU A 293 1.13 -9.36 -12.76
CA GLU A 293 0.02 -8.41 -12.64
C GLU A 293 -0.50 -8.32 -11.20
N SER A 294 -0.67 -9.47 -10.54
CA SER A 294 -1.09 -9.49 -9.13
C SER A 294 -0.05 -8.89 -8.19
N HIS A 295 1.23 -9.08 -8.52
CA HIS A 295 2.36 -8.61 -7.75
C HIS A 295 2.54 -7.09 -7.87
N PHE A 296 2.57 -6.56 -9.11
CA PHE A 296 2.65 -5.13 -9.38
C PHE A 296 1.50 -4.38 -8.73
N ALA A 297 0.27 -4.87 -8.87
CA ALA A 297 -0.89 -4.21 -8.26
C ALA A 297 -0.75 -4.14 -6.73
N TYR A 298 -0.27 -5.21 -6.09
CA TYR A 298 -0.06 -5.23 -4.65
C TYR A 298 1.08 -4.31 -4.21
N GLU A 299 2.18 -4.28 -4.97
CA GLU A 299 3.33 -3.42 -4.71
C GLU A 299 2.97 -1.94 -4.87
N GLU A 300 2.30 -1.59 -5.96
CA GLU A 300 1.84 -0.23 -6.25
C GLU A 300 0.87 0.28 -5.18
N GLU A 301 -0.07 -0.55 -4.73
CA GLU A 301 -1.00 -0.22 -3.64
C GLU A 301 -0.25 0.00 -2.32
N THR A 302 0.82 -0.78 -2.06
CA THR A 302 1.37 -0.91 -0.72
C THR A 302 2.59 -0.04 -0.45
N ILE A 303 3.49 0.15 -1.42
CA ILE A 303 4.81 0.77 -1.17
C ILE A 303 5.12 2.01 -1.99
N VAL A 304 4.50 2.22 -3.17
CA VAL A 304 4.75 3.41 -4.02
C VAL A 304 4.59 4.71 -3.24
N THR A 305 3.52 4.74 -2.47
CA THR A 305 3.19 5.83 -1.54
C THR A 305 4.31 6.12 -0.54
N ALA A 306 4.85 5.07 0.08
CA ALA A 306 5.93 5.20 1.06
C ALA A 306 7.24 5.64 0.38
N LEU A 307 7.53 5.11 -0.80
CA LEU A 307 8.72 5.46 -1.58
C LEU A 307 8.73 6.91 -2.01
N ASN A 308 7.59 7.43 -2.47
CA ASN A 308 7.43 8.84 -2.81
C ASN A 308 7.72 9.78 -1.63
N ALA A 309 7.54 9.31 -0.39
CA ALA A 309 7.86 10.07 0.83
C ALA A 309 9.34 9.95 1.27
N THR A 310 10.14 9.07 0.64
CA THR A 310 11.55 8.84 1.02
C THR A 310 12.58 9.57 0.16
N ALA A 311 12.36 9.66 -1.15
CA ALA A 311 13.33 10.22 -2.09
C ALA A 311 12.67 10.66 -3.40
N PRO A 312 13.23 11.68 -4.09
CA PRO A 312 12.86 12.01 -5.46
C PRO A 312 13.23 10.87 -6.42
N ALA A 313 12.57 10.81 -7.58
CA ALA A 313 12.90 9.88 -8.65
C ALA A 313 14.35 10.06 -9.13
N PRO A 314 15.02 9.01 -9.63
CA PRO A 314 16.35 9.14 -10.24
C PRO A 314 16.29 10.09 -11.45
N GLU A 315 17.23 11.05 -11.54
CA GLU A 315 17.44 11.81 -12.77
C GLU A 315 18.25 10.97 -13.76
N PHE A 316 17.69 10.69 -14.94
CA PHE A 316 18.46 10.13 -16.05
C PHE A 316 18.69 11.23 -17.09
N GLY A 317 19.98 11.53 -17.31
CA GLY A 317 20.48 12.26 -18.48
C GLY A 317 20.86 11.32 -19.60
#